data_AF-A0A2C9JPL6-F1
#
_entry.id   AF-A0A2C9JPL6-F1
#
_cell.length_a   1.000
_cell.length_b   1.000
_cell.length_c   1.000
_cell.angle_alpha   90.00
_cell.angle_beta   90.00
_cell.angle_gamma   90.00
#
_symmetry.space_group_name_H-M   'P 1'
#
loop_
_entity.id
_entity.type
_entity.pdbx_description
1 polymer ?
#
loop_
_entity_poly.entity_id
_entity_poly.type
_entity_poly.pdbx_seq_one_letter_code
_entity_poly.pdbx_strand_id
1 'polypeptide(L)'
;MAASLLSLLAVLLYHVNAAYYQYETEPSYWHNLAFDELTAAPKELPKGVAKNVIFFLGDGMGIPTVTAARILAGQMAGNSGEENKLSFDKFPYTGLSRTYNVDRQTTDSAASGTAYLTGVKTNQGLLGLSGKAQRLNCSSAQDAHVDSILRWSISAGKPSIQNFITLWQ
;
A
#
# COMPACT_ATOMS: atom_id res chain seq x y z
N MET A 1 -26.69 -34.65 -26.03
CA MET A 1 -26.00 -34.79 -24.72
C MET A 1 -25.15 -33.58 -24.36
N ALA A 2 -24.45 -32.91 -25.28
CA ALA A 2 -23.62 -31.73 -24.97
C ALA A 2 -24.42 -30.49 -24.49
N ALA A 3 -25.62 -30.26 -25.02
CA ALA A 3 -26.45 -29.10 -24.65
C ALA A 3 -27.01 -29.15 -23.21
N SER A 4 -27.22 -30.34 -22.64
CA SER A 4 -27.70 -30.47 -21.25
C SER A 4 -26.59 -30.33 -20.21
N LEU A 5 -25.35 -30.65 -20.58
CA LEU A 5 -24.17 -30.44 -19.74
C LEU A 5 -23.82 -28.96 -19.61
N LEU A 6 -23.93 -28.19 -20.71
CA LEU A 6 -23.72 -26.73 -20.70
C LEU A 6 -24.79 -25.99 -19.88
N SER A 7 -26.06 -26.42 -19.95
CA SER A 7 -27.12 -25.82 -19.13
C SER A 7 -26.98 -26.17 -17.64
N LEU A 8 -26.58 -27.40 -17.31
CA LEU A 8 -26.26 -27.79 -15.93
C LEU A 8 -25.07 -27.01 -15.37
N LEU A 9 -24.01 -26.80 -16.16
CA LEU A 9 -22.86 -25.99 -15.75
C LEU A 9 -23.24 -24.52 -15.54
N ALA A 10 -24.06 -23.96 -16.43
CA ALA A 10 -24.56 -22.59 -16.30
C ALA A 10 -25.45 -22.41 -15.06
N VAL A 11 -26.32 -23.38 -14.75
CA VAL A 11 -27.17 -23.38 -13.55
C VAL A 11 -26.33 -23.52 -12.27
N LEU A 12 -25.30 -24.38 -12.28
CA LEU A 12 -24.35 -24.51 -11.17
C LEU A 12 -23.57 -23.21 -10.94
N LEU A 13 -23.03 -22.59 -12.00
CA LEU A 13 -22.34 -21.30 -11.91
C LEU A 13 -23.28 -20.18 -11.40
N TYR A 14 -24.55 -20.18 -11.81
CA TYR A 14 -25.55 -19.22 -11.31
C TYR A 14 -25.87 -19.42 -9.81
N HIS A 15 -26.02 -20.67 -9.35
CA HIS A 15 -26.32 -20.97 -7.95
C HIS A 15 -25.14 -20.67 -7.01
N VAL A 16 -23.90 -20.87 -7.49
CA VAL A 16 -22.69 -20.53 -6.71
C VAL A 16 -22.59 -19.01 -6.49
N ASN A 17 -22.94 -18.18 -7.50
CA ASN A 17 -22.96 -16.73 -7.35
C ASN A 17 -24.12 -16.21 -6.47
N ALA A 18 -25.29 -16.85 -6.52
CA ALA A 18 -26.46 -16.41 -5.75
C ALA A 18 -26.32 -16.61 -4.23
N ALA A 19 -25.51 -17.59 -3.80
CA ALA A 19 -25.31 -17.91 -2.38
C ALA A 19 -24.47 -16.87 -1.63
N TYR A 20 -23.54 -16.17 -2.30
CA TYR A 20 -22.67 -15.16 -1.66
C TYR A 20 -23.44 -13.95 -1.14
N TYR A 21 -24.48 -13.53 -1.85
CA TYR A 21 -25.23 -12.31 -1.53
C TYR A 21 -26.36 -12.49 -0.50
N GLN A 22 -26.71 -13.72 -0.11
CA GLN A 22 -27.89 -13.96 0.75
C GLN A 22 -27.79 -13.32 2.13
N TYR A 23 -26.58 -13.14 2.67
CA TYR A 23 -26.40 -12.49 3.97
C TYR A 23 -26.37 -10.97 3.87
N GLU A 24 -25.83 -10.43 2.77
CA GLU A 24 -25.73 -8.99 2.54
C GLU A 24 -27.07 -8.33 2.25
N THR A 25 -28.11 -9.10 1.93
CA THR A 25 -29.48 -8.58 1.80
C THR A 25 -30.11 -8.25 3.15
N GLU A 26 -29.61 -8.81 4.25
CA GLU A 26 -30.17 -8.62 5.59
C GLU A 26 -29.54 -7.40 6.27
N PRO A 27 -30.33 -6.40 6.75
CA PRO A 27 -29.78 -5.24 7.44
C PRO A 27 -28.98 -5.58 8.72
N SER A 28 -29.34 -6.68 9.38
CA SER A 28 -28.65 -7.16 10.58
C SER A 28 -27.18 -7.49 10.31
N TYR A 29 -26.86 -8.00 9.12
CA TYR A 29 -25.48 -8.28 8.72
C TYR A 29 -24.63 -7.00 8.76
N TRP A 30 -25.09 -5.93 8.11
CA TRP A 30 -24.38 -4.66 8.06
C TRP A 30 -24.27 -3.98 9.43
N HIS A 31 -25.31 -4.06 10.25
CA HIS A 31 -25.27 -3.53 11.61
C HIS A 31 -24.24 -4.26 12.49
N ASN A 32 -24.21 -5.59 12.42
CA ASN A 32 -23.26 -6.40 13.19
C ASN A 32 -21.83 -6.12 12.72
N LEU A 33 -21.59 -6.09 11.41
CA LEU A 33 -20.28 -5.75 10.85
C LEU A 33 -19.79 -4.37 11.33
N ALA A 34 -20.66 -3.35 11.27
CA ALA A 34 -20.31 -2.01 11.74
C ALA A 34 -20.03 -1.97 13.26
N PHE A 35 -20.80 -2.71 14.05
CA PHE A 35 -20.56 -2.83 15.49
C PHE A 35 -19.20 -3.48 15.80
N ASP A 36 -18.86 -4.55 15.07
CA ASP A 36 -17.57 -5.22 15.19
C ASP A 36 -16.40 -4.29 14.84
N GLU A 37 -16.51 -3.52 13.75
CA GLU A 37 -15.48 -2.53 13.38
C GLU A 37 -15.32 -1.42 14.44
N LEU A 38 -16.43 -0.89 14.98
CA LEU A 38 -16.40 0.14 16.03
C LEU A 38 -15.77 -0.38 17.33
N THR A 39 -16.02 -1.65 17.67
CA THR A 39 -15.44 -2.25 18.87
C THR A 39 -13.97 -2.61 18.70
N ALA A 40 -13.55 -2.99 17.49
CA ALA A 40 -12.16 -3.29 17.15
C ALA A 40 -11.29 -2.03 16.94
N ALA A 41 -11.89 -0.87 16.68
CA ALA A 41 -11.17 0.37 16.43
C ALA A 41 -10.23 0.75 17.60
N PRO A 42 -8.99 1.17 17.30
CA PRO A 42 -8.03 1.58 18.34
C PRO A 42 -8.53 2.81 19.09
N LYS A 43 -8.63 2.70 20.42
CA LYS A 43 -9.09 3.79 21.30
C LYS A 43 -7.96 4.72 21.76
N GLU A 44 -6.72 4.25 21.72
CA GLU A 44 -5.54 5.01 22.10
C GLU A 44 -4.41 4.82 21.11
N LEU A 45 -3.57 5.84 20.97
CA LEU A 45 -2.35 5.76 20.18
C LEU A 45 -1.29 4.91 20.91
N PRO A 46 -0.45 4.15 20.19
CA PRO A 46 0.69 3.46 20.78
C PRO A 46 1.61 4.46 21.47
N LYS A 47 2.00 4.17 22.71
CA LYS A 47 2.94 4.97 23.50
C LYS A 47 4.34 4.36 23.43
N GLY A 48 5.37 5.20 23.44
CA GLY A 48 6.78 4.78 23.47
C GLY A 48 7.51 4.95 22.12
N VAL A 49 8.76 4.49 22.09
CA VAL A 49 9.65 4.62 20.92
C VAL A 49 9.78 3.27 20.22
N ALA A 50 9.58 3.24 18.90
CA ALA A 50 9.70 2.02 18.11
C ALA A 50 11.14 1.48 18.11
N LYS A 51 11.30 0.22 18.52
CA LYS A 51 12.59 -0.49 18.43
C LYS A 51 12.97 -0.74 16.96
N ASN A 52 12.00 -1.22 16.18
CA ASN A 52 12.13 -1.63 14.79
C ASN A 52 11.20 -0.79 13.90
N VAL A 53 11.65 -0.49 12.68
CA VAL A 53 10.84 0.17 11.64
C VAL A 53 10.90 -0.71 10.40
N ILE A 54 9.74 -1.09 9.87
CA ILE A 54 9.61 -1.82 8.61
C ILE A 54 8.78 -0.94 7.68
N PHE A 55 9.30 -0.71 6.48
CA PHE A 55 8.66 0.13 5.48
C PHE A 55 8.39 -0.69 4.22
N PHE A 56 7.12 -0.97 3.95
CA PHE A 56 6.68 -1.64 2.73
C PHE A 56 6.33 -0.60 1.69
N LEU A 57 6.98 -0.67 0.53
CA LEU A 57 6.76 0.23 -0.59
C LEU A 57 6.16 -0.54 -1.77
N GLY A 58 4.90 -0.28 -2.08
CA GLY A 58 4.30 -0.70 -3.35
C GLY A 58 4.56 0.35 -4.42
N ASP A 59 5.60 0.19 -5.24
CA ASP A 59 5.88 1.12 -6.33
C ASP A 59 4.72 1.11 -7.35
N GLY A 60 4.19 2.30 -7.68
CA GLY A 60 3.00 2.46 -8.52
C GLY A 60 1.67 1.96 -7.90
N MET A 61 1.65 1.57 -6.63
CA MET A 61 0.46 0.99 -5.98
C MET A 61 -0.50 2.07 -5.46
N GLY A 62 -1.17 2.78 -6.37
CA GLY A 62 -2.23 3.73 -6.03
C GLY A 62 -3.52 3.08 -5.51
N ILE A 63 -4.48 3.89 -5.05
CA ILE A 63 -5.79 3.40 -4.55
C ILE A 63 -6.49 2.45 -5.54
N PRO A 64 -6.56 2.75 -6.85
CA PRO A 64 -7.19 1.82 -7.80
C PRO A 64 -6.49 0.45 -7.86
N THR A 65 -5.16 0.44 -7.82
CA THR A 65 -4.35 -0.79 -7.82
C THR A 65 -4.62 -1.61 -6.55
N VAL A 66 -4.72 -0.96 -5.39
CA VAL A 66 -5.06 -1.64 -4.12
C VAL A 66 -6.45 -2.28 -4.20
N THR A 67 -7.47 -1.55 -4.67
CA THR A 67 -8.83 -2.10 -4.81
C THR A 67 -8.87 -3.27 -5.78
N ALA A 68 -8.22 -3.15 -6.94
CA ALA A 68 -8.14 -4.24 -7.91
C ALA A 68 -7.44 -5.48 -7.33
N ALA A 69 -6.33 -5.30 -6.60
CA ALA A 69 -5.62 -6.39 -5.95
C ALA A 69 -6.46 -7.07 -4.87
N ARG A 70 -7.24 -6.31 -4.09
CA ARG A 70 -8.16 -6.84 -3.07
C ARG A 70 -9.22 -7.74 -3.68
N ILE A 71 -9.88 -7.27 -4.73
CA ILE A 71 -10.92 -8.03 -5.45
C ILE A 71 -10.32 -9.31 -6.02
N LEU A 72 -9.20 -9.19 -6.75
CA LEU A 72 -8.53 -10.34 -7.33
C LEU A 72 -8.13 -11.37 -6.26
N ALA A 73 -7.56 -10.93 -5.14
CA ALA A 73 -7.16 -11.83 -4.06
C ALA A 73 -8.37 -12.56 -3.43
N GLY A 74 -9.52 -11.89 -3.29
CA GLY A 74 -10.74 -12.53 -2.80
C GLY A 74 -11.31 -13.56 -3.78
N GLN A 75 -11.30 -13.24 -5.07
CA GLN A 75 -11.72 -14.16 -6.14
C GLN A 75 -10.81 -15.38 -6.22
N MET A 76 -9.49 -15.21 -6.07
CA MET A 76 -8.53 -16.31 -6.00
C MET A 76 -8.73 -17.20 -4.76
N ALA A 77 -9.31 -16.65 -3.69
CA ALA A 77 -9.69 -17.41 -2.50
C ALA A 77 -11.07 -18.07 -2.60
N GLY A 78 -11.77 -17.92 -3.73
CA GLY A 78 -13.10 -18.48 -3.97
C GLY A 78 -14.26 -17.62 -3.47
N ASN A 79 -14.01 -16.36 -3.09
CA ASN A 79 -15.03 -15.39 -2.68
C ASN A 79 -15.46 -14.46 -3.84
N SER A 80 -16.44 -13.58 -3.60
CA SER A 80 -16.87 -12.56 -4.58
C SER A 80 -15.75 -11.57 -4.92
N GLY A 81 -15.00 -11.14 -3.91
CA GLY A 81 -13.80 -10.32 -4.06
C GLY A 81 -13.87 -8.99 -3.32
N GLU A 82 -14.98 -8.27 -3.43
CA GLU A 82 -15.15 -6.91 -2.91
C GLU A 82 -15.04 -6.83 -1.39
N GLU A 83 -15.54 -7.85 -0.69
CA GLU A 83 -15.53 -8.00 0.78
C GLU A 83 -14.16 -8.38 1.36
N ASN A 84 -13.25 -8.85 0.50
CA ASN A 84 -11.94 -9.30 0.93
C ASN A 84 -11.12 -8.17 1.57
N LYS A 85 -10.20 -8.50 2.48
CA LYS A 85 -9.27 -7.52 3.07
C LYS A 85 -7.83 -8.00 2.90
N LEU A 86 -7.00 -7.18 2.27
CA LEU A 86 -5.55 -7.40 2.20
C LEU A 86 -4.93 -7.29 3.61
N SER A 87 -3.70 -7.79 3.77
CA SER A 87 -3.01 -7.76 5.06
C SER A 87 -2.87 -6.34 5.65
N PHE A 88 -2.61 -5.35 4.80
CA PHE A 88 -2.48 -3.95 5.19
C PHE A 88 -3.84 -3.21 5.27
N ASP A 89 -4.94 -3.76 4.76
CA ASP A 89 -6.29 -3.20 4.99
C ASP A 89 -6.70 -3.33 6.47
N LYS A 90 -6.05 -4.23 7.20
CA LYS A 90 -6.25 -4.47 8.64
C LYS A 90 -5.42 -3.53 9.51
N PHE A 91 -4.63 -2.64 8.92
CA PHE A 91 -3.83 -1.69 9.70
C PHE A 91 -4.75 -0.68 10.40
N PRO A 92 -4.52 -0.39 11.69
CA PRO A 92 -5.39 0.48 12.48
C PRO A 92 -5.34 1.95 12.09
N TYR A 93 -4.36 2.35 11.28
CA TYR A 93 -4.11 3.73 10.88
C TYR A 93 -3.97 3.84 9.38
N THR A 94 -4.65 4.81 8.78
CA THR A 94 -4.56 5.13 7.36
C THR A 94 -4.38 6.63 7.16
N GLY A 95 -3.78 7.02 6.04
CA GLY A 95 -3.59 8.41 5.68
C GLY A 95 -3.34 8.58 4.19
N LEU A 96 -3.58 9.78 3.67
CA LEU A 96 -3.31 10.12 2.28
C LEU A 96 -1.99 10.90 2.18
N SER A 97 -1.17 10.54 1.20
CA SER A 97 0.11 11.20 0.93
C SER A 97 0.04 12.05 -0.34
N ARG A 98 0.52 13.30 -0.28
CA ARG A 98 0.65 14.17 -1.44
C ARG A 98 1.99 13.95 -2.14
N THR A 99 1.94 13.29 -3.30
CA THR A 99 3.11 12.74 -4.00
C THR A 99 3.81 13.68 -4.99
N TYR A 100 3.33 14.91 -5.20
CA TYR A 100 4.03 15.88 -6.05
C TYR A 100 5.48 16.08 -5.58
N ASN A 101 6.40 16.32 -6.51
CA ASN A 101 7.78 16.67 -6.18
C ASN A 101 8.01 18.17 -6.42
N VAL A 102 9.25 18.65 -6.24
CA VAL A 102 9.50 20.11 -6.20
C VAL A 102 9.17 20.78 -7.54
N ASP A 103 9.40 20.11 -8.66
CA ASP A 103 9.28 20.70 -10.01
C ASP A 103 8.23 20.04 -10.91
N ARG A 104 7.54 18.97 -10.46
CA ARG A 104 6.50 18.25 -11.20
C ARG A 104 5.33 17.83 -10.31
N GLN A 105 4.12 17.91 -10.86
CA GLN A 105 2.90 17.42 -10.20
C GLN A 105 2.86 15.88 -10.13
N THR A 106 3.29 15.22 -11.21
CA THR A 106 3.47 13.77 -11.28
C THR A 106 4.94 13.43 -11.06
N THR A 107 5.26 12.85 -9.90
CA THR A 107 6.62 12.46 -9.52
C THR A 107 7.08 11.17 -10.21
N ASP A 108 8.39 10.93 -10.26
CA ASP A 108 8.98 9.61 -10.47
C ASP A 108 9.36 8.90 -9.15
N SER A 109 9.82 7.64 -9.27
CA SER A 109 10.28 6.82 -8.16
C SER A 109 11.52 7.38 -7.47
N ALA A 110 12.40 8.09 -8.18
CA ALA A 110 13.61 8.70 -7.60
C ALA A 110 13.28 9.85 -6.63
N ALA A 111 12.48 10.82 -7.08
CA ALA A 111 12.14 11.97 -6.26
C ALA A 111 11.21 11.58 -5.10
N SER A 112 10.28 10.65 -5.32
CA SER A 112 9.42 10.11 -4.24
C SER A 112 10.24 9.29 -3.25
N GLY A 113 11.18 8.46 -3.72
CA GLY A 113 12.20 7.77 -2.93
C GLY A 113 12.91 8.66 -1.94
N THR A 114 13.40 9.80 -2.45
CA THR A 114 14.02 10.81 -1.60
C THR A 114 13.04 11.34 -0.56
N ALA A 115 11.80 11.65 -0.95
CA ALA A 115 10.81 12.20 -0.02
C ALA A 115 10.49 11.26 1.16
N TYR A 116 10.09 10.00 0.91
CA TYR A 116 9.67 9.12 2.00
C TYR A 116 10.82 8.47 2.77
N LEU A 117 12.04 8.41 2.22
CA LEU A 117 13.21 7.87 2.95
C LEU A 117 14.03 8.93 3.67
N THR A 118 14.01 10.19 3.23
CA THR A 118 14.85 11.27 3.81
C THR A 118 14.03 12.38 4.47
N GLY A 119 12.72 12.42 4.22
CA GLY A 119 11.85 13.51 4.69
C GLY A 119 11.93 14.79 3.85
N VAL A 120 12.72 14.81 2.76
CA VAL A 120 12.94 15.99 1.92
C VAL A 120 12.46 15.73 0.49
N LYS A 121 11.59 16.61 -0.04
CA LYS A 121 11.20 16.58 -1.46
C LYS A 121 12.32 17.13 -2.35
N THR A 122 12.41 16.60 -3.57
CA THR A 122 13.44 16.99 -4.55
C THR A 122 12.85 17.12 -5.96
N ASN A 123 13.69 17.42 -6.95
CA ASN A 123 13.30 17.52 -8.35
C ASN A 123 13.22 16.14 -9.02
N GLN A 124 12.45 16.04 -10.10
CA GLN A 124 12.30 14.82 -10.89
C GLN A 124 13.67 14.22 -11.27
N GLY A 125 13.84 12.91 -11.07
CA GLY A 125 15.06 12.19 -11.43
C GLY A 125 16.24 12.35 -10.48
N LEU A 126 16.04 13.01 -9.33
CA LEU A 126 17.07 13.13 -8.29
C LEU A 126 16.82 12.15 -7.15
N LEU A 127 17.91 11.53 -6.67
CA LEU A 127 17.90 10.57 -5.56
C LEU A 127 18.87 11.02 -4.47
N GLY A 128 18.40 11.13 -3.23
CA GLY A 128 19.26 11.46 -2.07
C GLY A 128 19.84 12.88 -2.10
N LEU A 129 19.26 13.77 -2.91
CA LEU A 129 19.62 15.17 -3.03
C LEU A 129 18.38 16.03 -2.78
N SER A 130 18.55 17.19 -2.16
CA SER A 130 17.52 18.22 -2.05
C SER A 130 17.21 18.87 -3.40
N GLY A 131 16.09 19.60 -3.49
CA GLY A 131 15.68 20.34 -4.69
C GLY A 131 16.64 21.47 -5.13
N LYS A 132 17.74 21.72 -4.39
CA LYS A 132 18.82 22.62 -4.81
C LYS A 132 19.63 22.04 -5.99
N ALA A 133 19.75 20.72 -6.05
CA ALA A 133 20.47 20.06 -7.12
C ALA A 133 19.69 20.11 -8.44
N GLN A 134 20.41 20.06 -9.55
CA GLN A 134 19.90 20.08 -10.91
C GLN A 134 20.15 18.72 -11.56
N ARG A 135 19.11 18.17 -12.19
CA ARG A 135 19.20 16.90 -12.92
C ARG A 135 20.25 17.02 -14.04
N LEU A 136 21.06 15.96 -14.19
CA LEU A 136 22.16 15.88 -15.17
C LEU A 136 23.32 16.87 -14.94
N ASN A 137 23.39 17.53 -13.78
CA ASN A 137 24.49 18.41 -13.42
C ASN A 137 25.17 17.91 -12.13
N CYS A 138 26.26 17.15 -12.26
CA CYS A 138 26.97 16.58 -11.12
C CYS A 138 27.49 17.64 -10.14
N SER A 139 27.97 18.79 -10.65
CA SER A 139 28.47 19.86 -9.78
C SER A 139 27.41 20.44 -8.84
N SER A 140 26.14 20.41 -9.24
CA SER A 140 25.03 20.89 -8.43
C SER A 140 24.65 19.97 -7.26
N ALA A 141 25.20 18.74 -7.22
CA ALA A 141 25.00 17.83 -6.09
C ALA A 141 25.81 18.25 -4.85
N GLN A 142 26.84 19.09 -5.04
CA GLN A 142 27.67 19.58 -3.96
C GLN A 142 26.80 20.32 -2.93
N ASP A 143 26.89 19.90 -1.67
CA ASP A 143 26.11 20.40 -0.52
C ASP A 143 24.59 20.23 -0.62
N ALA A 144 24.09 19.40 -1.55
CA ALA A 144 22.68 19.09 -1.70
C ALA A 144 22.26 17.75 -1.09
N HIS A 145 23.20 16.97 -0.55
CA HIS A 145 22.92 15.64 0.02
C HIS A 145 21.95 15.68 1.20
N VAL A 146 21.07 14.68 1.24
CA VAL A 146 20.13 14.46 2.35
C VAL A 146 20.25 13.03 2.84
N ASP A 147 20.29 12.85 4.17
CA ASP A 147 20.43 11.54 4.78
C ASP A 147 19.08 10.81 4.83
N SER A 148 19.12 9.50 4.59
CA SER A 148 17.95 8.64 4.75
C SER A 148 17.75 8.20 6.20
N ILE A 149 16.54 7.79 6.55
CA ILE A 149 16.23 7.13 7.82
C ILE A 149 17.05 5.86 8.05
N LEU A 150 17.47 5.18 6.99
CA LEU A 150 18.40 4.05 7.07
C LEU A 150 19.78 4.52 7.53
N ARG A 151 20.28 5.63 6.99
CA ARG A 151 21.54 6.25 7.43
C ARG A 151 21.44 6.68 8.90
N TRP A 152 20.34 7.32 9.31
CA TRP A 152 20.12 7.67 10.71
C TRP A 152 20.09 6.45 11.63
N SER A 153 19.45 5.35 11.20
CA SER A 153 19.40 4.08 11.93
C SER A 153 20.80 3.50 12.17
N ILE A 154 21.66 3.51 11.13
CA ILE A 154 23.08 3.10 11.23
C ILE A 154 23.82 3.98 12.24
N SER A 155 23.72 5.31 12.09
CA SER A 155 24.41 6.27 12.95
C SER A 155 23.99 6.15 14.42
N ALA A 156 22.75 5.70 14.68
CA ALA A 156 22.23 5.43 16.02
C ALA A 156 22.63 4.06 16.59
N GLY A 157 23.46 3.28 15.89
CA GLY A 157 23.95 1.98 16.35
C GLY A 157 22.88 0.87 16.35
N LYS A 158 21.79 1.02 15.59
CA LYS A 158 20.77 -0.04 15.48
C LYS A 158 21.35 -1.22 14.68
N PRO A 159 21.17 -2.48 15.15
CA PRO A 159 21.73 -3.65 14.49
C PRO A 159 21.27 -3.74 13.03
N SER A 160 22.24 -4.00 12.16
CA SER A 160 22.20 -3.87 10.71
C SER A 160 21.48 -5.04 10.02
N ILE A 161 20.22 -5.30 10.34
CA ILE A 161 19.33 -5.98 9.37
C ILE A 161 18.85 -4.90 8.39
N GLN A 162 19.79 -4.37 7.60
CA GLN A 162 19.51 -3.50 6.46
C GLN A 162 19.28 -4.36 5.24
N ASN A 163 18.18 -5.10 5.25
CA ASN A 163 17.77 -5.80 4.04
C ASN A 163 16.89 -4.84 3.26
N PHE A 164 17.51 -4.06 2.36
CA PHE A 164 16.76 -3.52 1.24
C PHE A 164 16.39 -4.70 0.34
N ILE A 165 15.15 -5.15 0.45
CA ILE A 165 14.62 -6.26 -0.34
C ILE A 165 13.77 -5.64 -1.43
N THR A 166 14.09 -5.96 -2.67
CA THR A 166 13.37 -5.47 -3.84
C THR A 166 13.13 -6.61 -4.83
N LEU A 167 12.05 -6.51 -5.59
CA LEU A 167 11.76 -7.40 -6.72
C LEU A 167 12.26 -6.81 -8.05
N TRP A 168 12.74 -5.57 -8.04
CA TRP A 168 13.44 -4.98 -9.18
C TRP A 168 14.77 -5.71 -9.38
N GLN A 169 14.89 -6.45 -10.48
CA GLN A 169 16.17 -6.96 -11.01
C GLN A 169 16.88 -5.89 -11.84
#